data_AF-A0A535N691-F1
#
_entry.id   AF-A0A535N691-F1
#
_cell.length_a   1.000
_cell.length_b   1.000
_cell.length_c   1.000
_cell.angle_alpha   90.00
_cell.angle_beta   90.00
_cell.angle_gamma   90.00
#
_symmetry.space_group_name_H-M   'P 1'
#
loop_
_entity.id
_entity.type
_entity.pdbx_description
1 polymer ?
#
loop_
_entity_poly.entity_id
_entity_poly.type
_entity_poly.pdbx_seq_one_letter_code
_entity_poly.pdbx_strand_id
1 'polypeptide(L)'
;NDRFGLLTGGGRAALPRHQTLRTTIDWSYELLAGAERALLRRLCVFSGRFTLEDVEAVCTADDVPVANALDLLSSLVDKSLVMKEDVAGVACHRLHETMREYSALKLREAGEEVVVGERCTDYYWSRCQQATAEARYRLPDWLEWMDLEIDNIRAVLRHCLTRRDARRGLDLVTSAGWYWITRATTEGVRWLDELQACGPGNPEGQFWAYYLRGFLAVLKADPTGARPPLQRALATARELGQPTLLAQALSMASIAENMAGDPGSARRLLDDSAVVADHLDDFPARISLLQARALDGFFQGDIETVKSAAAEGVRLGREVGDLYSLEMMLLNAGGTALITGDLEQAKSFYTEALRIAQRIDDRVAEYALLDGLGCVAAGSGQARLAAQLIGAAETIRIQAGASLIPILAPLIEQAEASAGAALGQSKFDSEMDAGKRLGRDEAIRLALGEPSRNGSSVPRPVVEEGRETAGTLLGKREAAVGRLVAEGLSNKRIGARLFISERTVDSHVRNILNKLGFNSRAQIAGWIASSHGDGRGEKI
;
A
#
# COMPACT_ATOMS: atom_id res chain seq x y z
N ASN A 1 -11.49 -2.76 -20.69
CA ASN A 1 -11.59 -3.15 -22.12
C ASN A 1 -12.89 -3.87 -22.31
N ASP A 2 -13.75 -3.27 -23.10
CA ASP A 2 -15.16 -3.59 -23.23
C ASP A 2 -15.37 -4.95 -23.92
N ARG A 3 -15.48 -6.02 -23.12
CA ARG A 3 -15.74 -7.39 -23.60
C ARG A 3 -17.10 -7.49 -24.30
N PHE A 4 -18.02 -6.57 -24.01
CA PHE A 4 -19.32 -6.44 -24.67
C PHE A 4 -19.34 -5.39 -25.79
N GLY A 5 -18.50 -4.36 -25.76
CA GLY A 5 -18.32 -3.38 -26.85
C GLY A 5 -17.61 -3.97 -28.06
N LEU A 6 -16.72 -4.94 -27.86
CA LEU A 6 -16.24 -5.80 -28.94
C LEU A 6 -17.32 -6.75 -29.50
N LEU A 7 -18.46 -6.88 -28.81
CA LEU A 7 -19.63 -7.66 -29.25
C LEU A 7 -20.76 -6.79 -29.84
N THR A 8 -20.72 -5.46 -29.68
CA THR A 8 -21.68 -4.53 -30.32
C THR A 8 -21.21 -4.09 -31.71
N GLY A 9 -19.92 -4.20 -32.01
CA GLY A 9 -19.37 -3.97 -33.34
C GLY A 9 -19.71 -5.09 -34.34
N GLY A 10 -21.00 -5.22 -34.70
CA GLY A 10 -21.53 -5.67 -36.00
C GLY A 10 -20.90 -6.86 -36.75
N GLY A 11 -20.09 -7.70 -36.11
CA GLY A 11 -19.42 -8.83 -36.75
C GLY A 11 -20.11 -10.13 -36.39
N ARG A 12 -20.54 -10.89 -37.40
CA ARG A 12 -21.07 -12.27 -37.33
C ARG A 12 -20.12 -13.32 -36.68
N ALA A 13 -19.13 -12.88 -35.90
CA ALA A 13 -18.05 -13.70 -35.34
C ALA A 13 -17.97 -13.66 -33.79
N ALA A 14 -19.03 -13.27 -33.08
CA ALA A 14 -19.15 -13.57 -31.66
C ALA A 14 -19.34 -15.09 -31.48
N LEU A 15 -18.40 -15.78 -30.85
CA LEU A 15 -18.45 -17.24 -30.61
C LEU A 15 -19.81 -17.65 -29.97
N PRO A 16 -20.46 -18.74 -30.42
CA PRO A 16 -21.80 -19.15 -29.96
C PRO A 16 -21.97 -19.20 -28.43
N ARG A 17 -20.93 -19.63 -27.71
CA ARG A 17 -20.92 -19.71 -26.23
C ARG A 17 -21.09 -18.35 -25.54
N HIS A 18 -20.60 -17.26 -26.14
CA HIS A 18 -20.72 -15.91 -25.58
C HIS A 18 -22.10 -15.28 -25.84
N GLN A 19 -22.78 -15.68 -26.92
CA GLN A 19 -24.18 -15.32 -27.13
C GLN A 19 -25.07 -16.02 -26.09
N THR A 20 -24.88 -17.32 -25.86
CA THR A 20 -25.65 -18.07 -24.85
C THR A 20 -25.53 -17.46 -23.45
N LEU A 21 -24.31 -17.12 -23.01
CA LEU A 21 -24.09 -16.54 -21.69
C LEU A 21 -24.71 -15.13 -21.54
N ARG A 22 -24.66 -14.31 -22.60
CA ARG A 22 -25.35 -13.01 -22.62
C ARG A 22 -26.86 -13.19 -22.57
N THR A 23 -27.43 -14.09 -23.36
CA THR A 23 -28.87 -14.39 -23.37
C THR A 23 -29.36 -14.87 -22.00
N THR A 24 -28.57 -15.69 -21.30
CA THR A 24 -28.92 -16.12 -19.92
C THR A 24 -28.90 -14.97 -18.92
N ILE A 25 -27.93 -14.05 -19.03
CA ILE A 25 -27.88 -12.85 -18.18
C ILE A 25 -29.02 -11.87 -18.52
N ASP A 26 -29.29 -11.67 -19.82
CA ASP A 26 -30.42 -10.83 -20.27
C ASP A 26 -31.75 -11.35 -19.72
N TRP A 27 -31.99 -12.66 -19.80
CA TRP A 27 -33.20 -13.27 -19.22
C TRP A 27 -33.29 -13.05 -17.70
N SER A 28 -32.18 -13.25 -16.98
CA SER A 28 -32.12 -13.04 -15.53
C SER A 28 -32.37 -11.57 -15.15
N TYR A 29 -31.86 -10.63 -15.96
CA TYR A 29 -32.06 -9.19 -15.78
C TYR A 29 -33.51 -8.77 -16.12
N GLU A 30 -34.12 -9.36 -17.14
CA GLU A 30 -35.51 -9.12 -17.53
C GLU A 30 -36.51 -9.64 -16.48
N LEU A 31 -36.13 -10.57 -15.61
CA LEU A 31 -36.97 -11.01 -14.50
C LEU A 31 -36.94 -10.06 -13.29
N LEU A 32 -36.01 -9.10 -13.25
CA LEU A 32 -35.91 -8.12 -12.16
C LEU A 32 -37.01 -7.05 -12.27
N ALA A 33 -37.48 -6.61 -11.10
CA ALA A 33 -38.34 -5.43 -11.00
C ALA A 33 -37.58 -4.15 -11.39
N GLY A 34 -38.31 -3.08 -11.72
CA GLY A 34 -37.71 -1.81 -12.19
C GLY A 34 -36.64 -1.24 -11.24
N ALA A 35 -36.95 -1.19 -9.94
CA ALA A 35 -36.02 -0.71 -8.92
C ALA A 35 -34.80 -1.63 -8.73
N GLU A 36 -34.96 -2.95 -8.88
CA GLU A 36 -33.84 -3.90 -8.81
C GLU A 36 -32.90 -3.76 -10.01
N ARG A 37 -33.45 -3.58 -11.21
CA ARG A 37 -32.66 -3.26 -12.42
C ARG A 37 -31.89 -1.95 -12.24
N ALA A 38 -32.52 -0.97 -11.60
CA ALA A 38 -31.91 0.32 -11.30
C ALA A 38 -30.78 0.23 -10.30
N LEU A 39 -30.98 -0.49 -9.21
CA LEU A 39 -29.92 -0.73 -8.26
C LEU A 39 -28.77 -1.50 -8.92
N LEU A 40 -29.05 -2.63 -9.57
CA LEU A 40 -28.04 -3.52 -10.15
C LEU A 40 -27.15 -2.81 -11.20
N ARG A 41 -27.73 -1.97 -12.06
CA ARG A 41 -26.94 -1.22 -13.05
C ARG A 41 -26.03 -0.18 -12.40
N ARG A 42 -26.47 0.46 -11.31
CA ARG A 42 -25.70 1.49 -10.58
C ARG A 42 -24.57 0.92 -9.74
N LEU A 43 -24.76 -0.27 -9.16
CA LEU A 43 -23.73 -0.97 -8.37
C LEU A 43 -22.40 -1.20 -9.13
N CYS A 44 -22.40 -1.16 -10.47
CA CYS A 44 -21.16 -1.35 -11.24
C CYS A 44 -20.12 -0.24 -11.01
N VAL A 45 -20.52 0.91 -10.45
CA VAL A 45 -19.63 2.04 -10.17
C VAL A 45 -18.56 1.70 -9.13
N PHE A 46 -18.86 0.82 -8.17
CA PHE A 46 -17.90 0.37 -7.15
C PHE A 46 -16.93 -0.64 -7.74
N SER A 47 -15.66 -0.31 -7.91
CA SER A 47 -14.68 -1.27 -8.46
C SER A 47 -14.34 -2.40 -7.49
N GLY A 48 -14.39 -2.13 -6.19
CA GLY A 48 -14.13 -3.07 -5.10
C GLY A 48 -15.39 -3.67 -4.48
N ARG A 49 -15.28 -3.95 -3.17
CA ARG A 49 -16.41 -4.24 -2.29
C ARG A 49 -17.18 -2.95 -2.00
N PHE A 50 -18.39 -3.06 -1.47
CA PHE A 50 -19.17 -1.92 -1.03
C PHE A 50 -20.11 -2.33 0.11
N THR A 51 -20.34 -1.43 1.04
CA THR A 51 -21.26 -1.54 2.16
C THR A 51 -22.67 -1.09 1.76
N LEU A 52 -23.65 -1.28 2.64
CA LEU A 52 -24.98 -0.69 2.45
C LEU A 52 -24.92 0.86 2.43
N GLU A 53 -24.08 1.46 3.27
CA GLU A 53 -23.91 2.91 3.34
C GLU A 53 -23.45 3.50 2.00
N ASP A 54 -22.49 2.83 1.34
CA ASP A 54 -22.03 3.26 0.01
C ASP A 54 -23.17 3.19 -1.01
N VAL A 55 -23.97 2.11 -0.96
CA VAL A 55 -25.12 1.92 -1.85
C VAL A 55 -26.16 3.01 -1.63
N GLU A 56 -26.47 3.31 -0.37
CA GLU A 56 -27.40 4.36 0.02
C GLU A 56 -26.96 5.72 -0.49
N ALA A 57 -25.68 6.05 -0.36
CA ALA A 57 -25.15 7.35 -0.79
C ALA A 57 -25.04 7.50 -2.31
N VAL A 58 -24.68 6.43 -3.04
CA VAL A 58 -24.29 6.54 -4.45
C VAL A 58 -25.38 6.06 -5.41
N CYS A 59 -26.09 4.99 -5.05
CA CYS A 59 -26.97 4.27 -5.98
C CYS A 59 -28.46 4.63 -5.83
N THR A 60 -28.85 5.32 -4.77
CA THR A 60 -30.25 5.70 -4.52
C THR A 60 -30.64 6.98 -5.25
N ALA A 61 -31.90 7.07 -5.66
CA ALA A 61 -32.54 8.22 -6.31
C ALA A 61 -34.07 8.04 -6.22
N ASP A 62 -34.87 8.84 -6.93
CA ASP A 62 -36.34 8.73 -6.90
C ASP A 62 -36.86 7.32 -7.28
N ASP A 63 -36.19 6.63 -8.21
CA ASP A 63 -36.54 5.27 -8.66
C ASP A 63 -35.99 4.14 -7.77
N VAL A 64 -35.07 4.48 -6.85
CA VAL A 64 -34.48 3.59 -5.84
C VAL A 64 -34.40 4.36 -4.53
N PRO A 65 -35.51 4.50 -3.77
CA PRO A 65 -35.50 5.23 -2.52
C PRO A 65 -34.54 4.61 -1.51
N VAL A 66 -33.87 5.43 -0.69
CA VAL A 66 -32.94 4.99 0.36
C VAL A 66 -33.58 3.94 1.29
N ALA A 67 -34.84 4.16 1.69
CA ALA A 67 -35.59 3.23 2.54
C ALA A 67 -35.72 1.82 1.97
N ASN A 68 -35.60 1.65 0.65
CA ASN A 68 -35.71 0.36 -0.03
C ASN A 68 -34.34 -0.25 -0.39
N ALA A 69 -33.23 0.46 -0.15
CA ALA A 69 -31.90 0.03 -0.59
C ALA A 69 -31.50 -1.34 -0.02
N LEU A 70 -31.76 -1.56 1.27
CA LEU A 70 -31.47 -2.83 1.94
C LEU A 70 -32.28 -4.00 1.36
N ASP A 71 -33.58 -3.82 1.17
CA ASP A 71 -34.47 -4.86 0.64
C ASP A 71 -34.11 -5.22 -0.80
N LEU A 72 -33.83 -4.21 -1.63
CA LEU A 72 -33.41 -4.40 -3.02
C LEU A 72 -32.04 -5.08 -3.10
N LEU A 73 -31.08 -4.68 -2.25
CA LEU A 73 -29.76 -5.30 -2.20
C LEU A 73 -29.85 -6.76 -1.75
N SER A 74 -30.68 -7.04 -0.73
CA SER A 74 -30.94 -8.40 -0.24
C SER A 74 -31.57 -9.27 -1.33
N SER A 75 -32.56 -8.75 -2.06
CA SER A 75 -33.16 -9.46 -3.20
C SER A 75 -32.14 -9.76 -4.31
N LEU A 76 -31.23 -8.85 -4.62
CA LEU A 76 -30.15 -9.10 -5.58
C LEU A 76 -29.14 -10.15 -5.10
N VAL A 77 -28.92 -10.26 -3.79
CA VAL A 77 -28.13 -11.33 -3.17
C VAL A 77 -28.86 -12.67 -3.27
N ASP A 78 -30.14 -12.73 -2.93
CA ASP A 78 -30.97 -13.95 -3.03
C ASP A 78 -31.02 -14.48 -4.48
N LYS A 79 -31.00 -13.58 -5.46
CA LYS A 79 -30.94 -13.89 -6.89
C LYS A 79 -29.52 -14.18 -7.40
N SER A 80 -28.52 -14.20 -6.52
CA SER A 80 -27.10 -14.47 -6.84
C SER A 80 -26.48 -13.49 -7.85
N LEU A 81 -27.03 -12.28 -7.96
CA LEU A 81 -26.51 -11.22 -8.84
C LEU A 81 -25.47 -10.35 -8.12
N VAL A 82 -25.56 -10.29 -6.79
CA VAL A 82 -24.61 -9.65 -5.88
C VAL A 82 -24.14 -10.70 -4.87
N MET A 83 -22.85 -10.73 -4.57
CA MET A 83 -22.30 -11.58 -3.51
C MET A 83 -22.24 -10.78 -2.21
N LYS A 84 -22.57 -11.45 -1.09
CA LYS A 84 -22.36 -10.94 0.26
C LYS A 84 -21.11 -11.59 0.85
N GLU A 85 -20.25 -10.79 1.44
CA GLU A 85 -19.01 -11.19 2.11
C GLU A 85 -18.98 -10.54 3.51
N ASP A 86 -18.45 -11.22 4.51
CA ASP A 86 -18.15 -10.63 5.82
C ASP A 86 -16.66 -10.32 5.87
N VAL A 87 -16.32 -9.05 6.09
CA VAL A 87 -14.94 -8.58 6.19
C VAL A 87 -14.78 -7.91 7.54
N ALA A 88 -14.06 -8.56 8.45
CA ALA A 88 -13.81 -8.07 9.80
C ALA A 88 -15.10 -7.68 10.58
N GLY A 89 -16.20 -8.41 10.38
CA GLY A 89 -17.49 -8.12 11.02
C GLY A 89 -18.32 -7.05 10.31
N VAL A 90 -17.84 -6.54 9.17
CA VAL A 90 -18.58 -5.62 8.30
C VAL A 90 -19.23 -6.40 7.16
N ALA A 91 -20.55 -6.22 7.00
CA ALA A 91 -21.29 -6.80 5.89
C ALA A 91 -20.99 -6.05 4.58
N CYS A 92 -20.21 -6.69 3.73
CA CYS A 92 -19.79 -6.16 2.44
C CYS A 92 -20.48 -6.90 1.29
N HIS A 93 -20.54 -6.23 0.16
CA HIS A 93 -21.15 -6.73 -1.06
C HIS A 93 -20.18 -6.57 -2.22
N ARG A 94 -20.30 -7.43 -3.23
CA ARG A 94 -19.46 -7.38 -4.43
C ARG A 94 -20.20 -7.87 -5.65
N LEU A 95 -20.01 -7.18 -6.78
CA LEU A 95 -20.41 -7.68 -8.09
C LEU A 95 -19.33 -8.61 -8.66
N HIS A 96 -19.76 -9.75 -9.20
CA HIS A 96 -18.85 -10.58 -10.00
C HIS A 96 -18.47 -9.85 -11.29
N GLU A 97 -17.26 -10.08 -11.82
CA GLU A 97 -16.69 -9.34 -12.96
C GLU A 97 -17.64 -9.32 -14.17
N THR A 98 -18.24 -10.46 -14.51
CA THR A 98 -19.21 -10.57 -15.61
C THR A 98 -20.47 -9.73 -15.38
N MET A 99 -21.02 -9.73 -14.15
CA MET A 99 -22.18 -8.91 -13.81
C MET A 99 -21.83 -7.43 -13.79
N ARG A 100 -20.63 -7.06 -13.34
CA ARG A 100 -20.13 -5.69 -13.39
C ARG A 100 -20.06 -5.16 -14.82
N GLU A 101 -19.48 -5.93 -15.74
CA GLU A 101 -19.40 -5.56 -17.16
C GLU A 101 -20.80 -5.38 -17.77
N TYR A 102 -21.72 -6.29 -17.46
CA TYR A 102 -23.10 -6.22 -17.94
C TYR A 102 -23.87 -5.01 -17.36
N SER A 103 -23.79 -4.80 -16.04
CA SER A 103 -24.37 -3.65 -15.37
C SER A 103 -23.84 -2.33 -15.91
N ALA A 104 -22.55 -2.24 -16.25
CA ALA A 104 -21.96 -1.05 -16.87
C ALA A 104 -22.53 -0.77 -18.27
N LEU A 105 -22.81 -1.82 -19.06
CA LEU A 105 -23.52 -1.64 -20.34
C LEU A 105 -24.93 -1.09 -20.09
N LYS A 106 -25.67 -1.64 -19.13
CA LYS A 106 -27.03 -1.19 -18.78
C LYS A 106 -27.06 0.22 -18.19
N LEU A 107 -26.03 0.62 -17.44
CA LEU A 107 -25.88 1.98 -16.93
C LEU A 107 -25.71 2.99 -18.08
N ARG A 108 -24.92 2.63 -19.10
CA ARG A 108 -24.76 3.45 -20.31
C ARG A 108 -26.03 3.53 -21.15
N GLU A 109 -26.71 2.40 -21.36
CA GLU A 109 -28.00 2.35 -22.07
C GLU A 109 -29.06 3.24 -21.37
N ALA A 110 -29.02 3.33 -20.03
CA ALA A 110 -29.89 4.19 -19.25
C ALA A 110 -29.44 5.67 -19.20
N GLY A 111 -28.25 6.02 -19.74
CA GLY A 111 -27.71 7.39 -19.71
C GLY A 111 -27.27 7.87 -18.32
N GLU A 112 -27.07 6.97 -17.36
CA GLU A 112 -26.82 7.32 -15.95
C GLU A 112 -25.32 7.37 -15.59
N GLU A 113 -24.42 6.98 -16.51
CA GLU A 113 -22.97 6.81 -16.25
C GLU A 113 -22.33 8.06 -15.63
N VAL A 114 -22.62 9.25 -16.19
CA VAL A 114 -22.06 10.52 -15.69
C VAL A 114 -22.60 10.85 -14.30
N VAL A 115 -23.92 10.75 -14.10
CA VAL A 115 -24.57 11.15 -12.84
C VAL A 115 -24.21 10.23 -11.68
N VAL A 116 -24.05 8.93 -11.94
CA VAL A 116 -23.63 7.95 -10.92
C VAL A 116 -22.13 8.08 -10.64
N GLY A 117 -21.32 8.33 -11.66
CA GLY A 117 -19.88 8.57 -11.50
C GLY A 117 -19.58 9.83 -10.67
N GLU A 118 -20.32 10.92 -10.90
CA GLU A 118 -20.18 12.15 -10.10
C GLU A 118 -20.62 11.92 -8.64
N ARG A 119 -21.76 11.25 -8.40
CA ARG A 119 -22.19 10.90 -7.02
C ARG A 119 -21.16 10.04 -6.29
N CYS A 120 -20.59 9.04 -6.96
CA CYS A 120 -19.54 8.21 -6.39
C CYS A 120 -18.29 9.04 -6.06
N THR A 121 -17.90 9.95 -6.95
CA THR A 121 -16.77 10.86 -6.74
C THR A 121 -17.01 11.76 -5.54
N ASP A 122 -18.17 12.40 -5.46
CA ASP A 122 -18.53 13.30 -4.36
C ASP A 122 -18.61 12.57 -3.02
N TYR A 123 -19.15 11.35 -3.00
CA TYR A 123 -19.23 10.53 -1.80
C TYR A 123 -17.85 10.20 -1.23
N TYR A 124 -16.95 9.59 -2.02
CA TYR A 124 -15.61 9.22 -1.53
C TYR A 124 -14.74 10.45 -1.25
N TRP A 125 -14.86 11.51 -2.05
CA TRP A 125 -14.17 12.78 -1.77
C TRP A 125 -14.62 13.37 -0.43
N SER A 126 -15.93 13.48 -0.19
CA SER A 126 -16.48 14.02 1.06
C SER A 126 -16.12 13.16 2.26
N ARG A 127 -16.26 11.84 2.15
CA ARG A 127 -15.94 10.89 3.23
C ARG A 127 -14.47 10.96 3.62
N CYS A 128 -13.57 11.00 2.64
CA CYS A 128 -12.14 11.15 2.93
C CYS A 128 -11.83 12.50 3.59
N GLN A 129 -12.38 13.60 3.08
CA GLN A 129 -12.16 14.93 3.65
C GLN A 129 -12.63 15.05 5.11
N GLN A 130 -13.79 14.47 5.44
CA GLN A 130 -14.32 14.48 6.80
C GLN A 130 -13.43 13.72 7.79
N ALA A 131 -12.82 12.63 7.34
CA ALA A 131 -11.99 11.79 8.18
C ALA A 131 -10.54 12.25 8.30
N THR A 132 -10.03 13.10 7.39
CA THR A 132 -8.62 13.54 7.34
C THR A 132 -8.10 14.08 8.69
N ALA A 133 -8.91 14.86 9.41
CA ALA A 133 -8.50 15.45 10.69
C ALA A 133 -8.33 14.40 11.80
N GLU A 134 -9.19 13.39 11.85
CA GLU A 134 -9.16 12.33 12.87
C GLU A 134 -8.26 11.15 12.48
N ALA A 135 -7.99 10.97 11.19
CA ALA A 135 -7.24 9.84 10.63
C ALA A 135 -5.87 9.66 11.30
N ARG A 136 -5.21 10.74 11.72
CA ARG A 136 -3.93 10.67 12.45
C ARG A 136 -4.07 9.97 13.81
N TYR A 137 -5.13 10.27 14.56
CA TYR A 137 -5.31 9.82 15.95
C TYR A 137 -6.09 8.51 16.03
N ARG A 138 -6.85 8.17 14.97
CA ARG A 138 -7.57 6.91 14.81
C ARG A 138 -7.02 6.11 13.63
N LEU A 139 -5.69 6.14 13.47
CA LEU A 139 -5.01 5.60 12.31
C LEU A 139 -5.34 4.12 12.01
N PRO A 140 -5.42 3.21 13.00
CA PRO A 140 -5.84 1.82 12.73
C PRO A 140 -7.23 1.72 12.11
N ASP A 141 -8.23 2.39 12.70
CA ASP A 141 -9.62 2.37 12.21
C ASP A 141 -9.71 2.98 10.80
N TRP A 142 -8.99 4.08 10.58
CA TRP A 142 -8.92 4.75 9.29
C TRP A 142 -8.31 3.84 8.21
N LEU A 143 -7.21 3.15 8.54
CA LEU A 143 -6.53 2.26 7.61
C LEU A 143 -7.33 0.98 7.33
N GLU A 144 -8.05 0.46 8.33
CA GLU A 144 -8.97 -0.66 8.14
C GLU A 144 -10.10 -0.29 7.16
N TRP A 145 -10.67 0.91 7.30
CA TRP A 145 -11.64 1.43 6.34
C TRP A 145 -11.01 1.63 4.94
N MET A 146 -9.81 2.19 4.88
CA MET A 146 -9.08 2.35 3.61
C MET A 146 -8.81 1.00 2.93
N ASP A 147 -8.41 -0.03 3.67
CA ASP A 147 -8.16 -1.38 3.12
C ASP A 147 -9.44 -1.99 2.51
N LEU A 148 -10.62 -1.65 3.04
CA LEU A 148 -11.91 -2.04 2.46
C LEU A 148 -12.22 -1.27 1.17
N GLU A 149 -11.98 0.05 1.17
CA GLU A 149 -12.45 0.98 0.13
C GLU A 149 -11.41 1.34 -0.95
N ILE A 150 -10.16 0.90 -0.81
CA ILE A 150 -9.04 1.37 -1.64
C ILE A 150 -9.29 1.18 -3.14
N ASP A 151 -9.94 0.08 -3.54
CA ASP A 151 -10.24 -0.18 -4.95
C ASP A 151 -11.30 0.78 -5.51
N ASN A 152 -12.22 1.25 -4.67
CA ASN A 152 -13.18 2.29 -5.02
C ASN A 152 -12.50 3.67 -5.07
N ILE A 153 -11.65 4.00 -4.10
CA ILE A 153 -10.86 5.24 -4.09
C ILE A 153 -9.97 5.33 -5.34
N ARG A 154 -9.28 4.24 -5.71
CA ARG A 154 -8.50 4.14 -6.96
C ARG A 154 -9.38 4.35 -8.19
N ALA A 155 -10.62 3.88 -8.18
CA ALA A 155 -11.54 4.09 -9.29
C ALA A 155 -11.97 5.55 -9.41
N VAL A 156 -12.25 6.21 -8.28
CA VAL A 156 -12.54 7.65 -8.22
C VAL A 156 -11.35 8.48 -8.68
N LEU A 157 -10.12 8.18 -8.25
CA LEU A 157 -8.90 8.85 -8.73
C LEU A 157 -8.75 8.73 -10.25
N ARG A 158 -9.00 7.55 -10.84
CA ARG A 158 -9.03 7.36 -12.30
C ARG A 158 -10.12 8.18 -12.98
N HIS A 159 -11.29 8.30 -12.34
CA HIS A 159 -12.38 9.12 -12.84
C HIS A 159 -12.00 10.60 -12.88
N CYS A 160 -11.39 11.12 -11.80
CA CYS A 160 -10.83 12.48 -11.73
C CYS A 160 -9.81 12.73 -12.86
N LEU A 161 -8.88 11.80 -13.10
CA LEU A 161 -7.92 11.91 -14.19
C LEU A 161 -8.58 11.96 -15.57
N THR A 162 -9.57 11.09 -15.81
CA THR A 162 -10.30 11.04 -17.08
C THR A 162 -11.05 12.34 -17.36
N ARG A 163 -11.58 12.98 -16.31
CA ARG A 163 -12.30 14.26 -16.40
C ARG A 163 -11.38 15.48 -16.26
N ARG A 164 -10.09 15.26 -16.00
CA ARG A 164 -9.10 16.29 -15.63
C ARG A 164 -9.54 17.15 -14.44
N ASP A 165 -10.25 16.54 -13.49
CA ASP A 165 -10.63 17.19 -12.23
C ASP A 165 -9.47 17.11 -11.23
N ALA A 166 -8.49 17.98 -11.42
CA ALA A 166 -7.31 18.05 -10.55
C ALA A 166 -7.69 18.40 -9.10
N ARG A 167 -8.72 19.22 -8.88
CA ARG A 167 -9.10 19.67 -7.53
C ARG A 167 -9.55 18.50 -6.66
N ARG A 168 -10.61 17.79 -7.05
CA ARG A 168 -11.11 16.65 -6.26
C ARG A 168 -10.11 15.51 -6.22
N GLY A 169 -9.39 15.28 -7.32
CA GLY A 169 -8.38 14.22 -7.37
C GLY A 169 -7.21 14.48 -6.41
N LEU A 170 -6.66 15.71 -6.38
CA LEU A 170 -5.57 16.07 -5.48
C LEU A 170 -6.01 16.04 -4.00
N ASP A 171 -7.19 16.56 -3.68
CA ASP A 171 -7.73 16.49 -2.32
C ASP A 171 -7.94 15.03 -1.87
N LEU A 172 -8.42 14.15 -2.76
CA LEU A 172 -8.66 12.75 -2.45
C LEU A 172 -7.34 11.98 -2.24
N VAL A 173 -6.34 12.18 -3.11
CA VAL A 173 -5.06 11.48 -2.97
C VAL A 173 -4.31 11.94 -1.72
N THR A 174 -4.38 13.21 -1.33
CA THR A 174 -3.74 13.72 -0.11
C THR A 174 -4.46 13.28 1.14
N SER A 175 -5.80 13.21 1.14
CA SER A 175 -6.60 12.67 2.25
C SER A 175 -6.30 11.18 2.50
N ALA A 176 -6.03 10.42 1.45
CA ALA A 176 -5.54 9.03 1.55
C ALA A 176 -4.04 8.92 1.90
N GLY A 177 -3.39 10.03 2.26
CA GLY A 177 -1.94 10.16 2.51
C GLY A 177 -1.36 9.06 3.39
N TRP A 178 -1.98 8.80 4.53
CA TRP A 178 -1.52 7.78 5.49
C TRP A 178 -1.49 6.35 4.92
N TYR A 179 -2.42 6.02 4.03
CA TYR A 179 -2.42 4.73 3.35
C TYR A 179 -1.22 4.63 2.38
N TRP A 180 -0.93 5.70 1.64
CA TRP A 180 0.22 5.71 0.73
C TRP A 180 1.55 5.67 1.49
N ILE A 181 1.64 6.39 2.61
CA ILE A 181 2.84 6.46 3.48
C ILE A 181 3.21 5.07 4.02
N THR A 182 2.22 4.33 4.52
CA THR A 182 2.45 3.05 5.23
C THR A 182 2.58 1.84 4.29
N ARG A 183 1.85 1.81 3.16
CA ARG A 183 1.70 0.59 2.34
C ARG A 183 2.12 0.74 0.87
N ALA A 184 1.93 1.92 0.29
CA ALA A 184 1.78 2.07 -1.16
C ALA A 184 2.46 3.33 -1.72
N THR A 185 3.69 3.60 -1.26
CA THR A 185 4.45 4.82 -1.55
C THR A 185 4.60 5.09 -3.06
N THR A 186 4.94 4.07 -3.83
CA THR A 186 5.10 4.17 -5.29
C THR A 186 3.76 4.46 -5.99
N GLU A 187 2.66 3.91 -5.49
CA GLU A 187 1.33 4.20 -6.03
C GLU A 187 0.90 5.65 -5.74
N GLY A 188 1.11 6.11 -4.51
CA GLY A 188 0.82 7.50 -4.12
C GLY A 188 1.59 8.51 -4.97
N VAL A 189 2.89 8.27 -5.19
CA VAL A 189 3.72 9.05 -6.11
C VAL A 189 3.11 9.15 -7.50
N ARG A 190 2.69 8.01 -8.07
CA ARG A 190 2.09 7.97 -9.40
C ARG A 190 0.79 8.78 -9.47
N TRP A 191 -0.10 8.63 -8.48
CA TRP A 191 -1.35 9.39 -8.44
C TRP A 191 -1.11 10.90 -8.35
N LEU A 192 -0.18 11.33 -7.49
CA LEU A 192 0.19 12.73 -7.34
C LEU A 192 0.73 13.32 -8.64
N ASP A 193 1.67 12.63 -9.30
CA ASP A 193 2.29 13.09 -10.54
C ASP A 193 1.26 13.17 -11.70
N GLU A 194 0.39 12.16 -11.86
CA GLU A 194 -0.66 12.14 -12.88
C GLU A 194 -1.72 13.24 -12.66
N LEU A 195 -2.12 13.48 -11.41
CA LEU A 195 -3.13 14.49 -11.07
C LEU A 195 -2.58 15.92 -11.18
N GLN A 196 -1.34 16.16 -10.76
CA GLN A 196 -0.69 17.46 -10.94
C GLN A 196 -0.55 17.82 -12.43
N ALA A 197 -0.35 16.83 -13.31
CA ALA A 197 -0.32 17.04 -14.76
C ALA A 197 -1.71 17.40 -15.36
N CYS A 198 -2.81 17.21 -14.63
CA CYS A 198 -4.15 17.61 -15.08
C CYS A 198 -4.40 19.11 -14.91
N GLY A 199 -3.78 19.75 -13.92
CA GLY A 199 -3.94 21.17 -13.64
C GLY A 199 -3.72 21.48 -12.16
N PRO A 200 -3.81 22.75 -11.76
CA PRO A 200 -3.72 23.12 -10.36
C PRO A 200 -4.96 22.67 -9.58
N GLY A 201 -4.74 22.14 -8.37
CA GLY A 201 -5.78 21.97 -7.35
C GLY A 201 -6.13 23.29 -6.66
N ASN A 202 -6.89 23.21 -5.55
CA ASN A 202 -7.03 24.35 -4.66
C ASN A 202 -5.67 24.65 -3.96
N PRO A 203 -5.43 25.87 -3.46
CA PRO A 203 -4.12 26.26 -2.92
C PRO A 203 -3.60 25.37 -1.79
N GLU A 204 -4.45 24.95 -0.87
CA GLU A 204 -4.06 24.08 0.25
C GLU A 204 -3.83 22.62 -0.20
N GLY A 205 -4.68 22.08 -1.07
CA GLY A 205 -4.52 20.78 -1.71
C GLY A 205 -3.24 20.71 -2.54
N GLN A 206 -2.82 21.82 -3.15
CA GLN A 206 -1.53 21.92 -3.83
C GLN A 206 -0.36 21.82 -2.86
N PHE A 207 -0.42 22.51 -1.71
CA PHE A 207 0.56 22.34 -0.64
C PHE A 207 0.67 20.86 -0.23
N TRP A 208 -0.46 20.24 0.12
CA TRP A 208 -0.47 18.86 0.59
C TRP A 208 0.01 17.87 -0.49
N ALA A 209 -0.30 18.12 -1.75
CA ALA A 209 0.18 17.29 -2.85
C ALA A 209 1.71 17.36 -2.98
N TYR A 210 2.29 18.57 -2.92
CA TYR A 210 3.74 18.74 -2.93
C TYR A 210 4.41 18.17 -1.68
N TYR A 211 3.84 18.43 -0.51
CA TYR A 211 4.35 17.92 0.77
C TYR A 211 4.37 16.39 0.78
N LEU A 212 3.23 15.75 0.48
CA LEU A 212 3.12 14.30 0.42
C LEU A 212 4.05 13.70 -0.63
N ARG A 213 4.16 14.33 -1.81
CA ARG A 213 5.07 13.86 -2.87
C ARG A 213 6.53 13.86 -2.43
N GLY A 214 6.94 14.89 -1.70
CA GLY A 214 8.26 15.01 -1.08
C GLY A 214 8.48 13.99 0.03
N PHE A 215 7.50 13.84 0.93
CA PHE A 215 7.54 12.88 2.02
C PHE A 215 7.69 11.44 1.50
N LEU A 216 6.89 11.04 0.51
CA LEU A 216 7.01 9.71 -0.10
C LEU A 216 8.39 9.48 -0.76
N ALA A 217 9.06 10.53 -1.24
CA ALA A 217 10.42 10.42 -1.76
C ALA A 217 11.46 10.30 -0.63
N VAL A 218 11.30 11.03 0.49
CA VAL A 218 12.11 10.86 1.71
C VAL A 218 12.03 9.44 2.24
N LEU A 219 10.83 8.85 2.34
CA LEU A 219 10.63 7.47 2.81
C LEU A 219 11.35 6.42 1.96
N LYS A 220 11.50 6.66 0.65
CA LYS A 220 12.22 5.77 -0.27
C LYS A 220 13.74 6.02 -0.30
N ALA A 221 14.22 6.94 0.53
CA ALA A 221 15.58 7.46 0.48
C ALA A 221 15.99 8.08 -0.88
N ASP A 222 15.07 8.83 -1.51
CA ASP A 222 15.27 9.51 -2.81
C ASP A 222 15.31 11.05 -2.64
N PRO A 223 16.48 11.63 -2.28
CA PRO A 223 16.61 13.08 -2.10
C PRO A 223 16.40 13.88 -3.40
N THR A 224 16.72 13.29 -4.56
CA THR A 224 16.53 13.93 -5.88
C THR A 224 15.05 14.11 -6.18
N GLY A 225 14.23 13.09 -5.91
CA GLY A 225 12.79 13.14 -6.03
C GLY A 225 12.10 13.99 -4.95
N ALA A 226 12.73 14.17 -3.78
CA ALA A 226 12.16 14.90 -2.66
C ALA A 226 12.32 16.43 -2.76
N ARG A 227 13.50 16.91 -3.20
CA ARG A 227 13.84 18.34 -3.20
C ARG A 227 12.86 19.22 -3.99
N PRO A 228 12.57 18.97 -5.29
CA PRO A 228 11.69 19.86 -6.06
C PRO A 228 10.27 20.02 -5.50
N PRO A 229 9.53 18.95 -5.12
CA PRO A 229 8.21 19.12 -4.56
C PRO A 229 8.25 19.82 -3.19
N LEU A 230 9.23 19.55 -2.32
CA LEU A 230 9.33 20.23 -1.01
C LEU A 230 9.62 21.73 -1.14
N GLN A 231 10.43 22.14 -2.12
CA GLN A 231 10.63 23.57 -2.44
C GLN A 231 9.32 24.24 -2.88
N ARG A 232 8.47 23.54 -3.65
CA ARG A 232 7.14 24.06 -4.01
C ARG A 232 6.19 24.10 -2.82
N ALA A 233 6.20 23.08 -1.95
CA ALA A 233 5.43 23.09 -0.71
C ALA A 233 5.81 24.30 0.17
N LEU A 234 7.11 24.59 0.32
CA LEU A 234 7.60 25.77 1.03
C LEU A 234 7.11 27.09 0.43
N ALA A 235 7.17 27.22 -0.90
CA ALA A 235 6.67 28.40 -1.59
C ALA A 235 5.16 28.59 -1.36
N THR A 236 4.37 27.52 -1.53
CA THR A 236 2.93 27.54 -1.31
C THR A 236 2.58 27.84 0.14
N ALA A 237 3.28 27.28 1.13
CA ALA A 237 3.03 27.59 2.55
C ALA A 237 3.29 29.06 2.89
N ARG A 238 4.33 29.67 2.30
CA ARG A 238 4.63 31.10 2.45
C ARG A 238 3.54 31.97 1.81
N GLU A 239 3.08 31.61 0.61
CA GLU A 239 1.99 32.31 -0.08
C GLU A 239 0.66 32.23 0.68
N LEU A 240 0.36 31.07 1.28
CA LEU A 240 -0.82 30.87 2.10
C LEU A 240 -0.76 31.59 3.45
N GLY A 241 0.44 31.99 3.90
CA GLY A 241 0.63 32.64 5.21
C GLY A 241 0.26 31.75 6.39
N GLN A 242 0.34 30.42 6.24
CA GLN A 242 -0.02 29.45 7.29
C GLN A 242 1.24 28.93 8.00
N PRO A 243 1.52 29.33 9.25
CA PRO A 243 2.74 28.97 9.96
C PRO A 243 2.91 27.47 10.19
N THR A 244 1.83 26.74 10.48
CA THR A 244 1.85 25.28 10.68
C THR A 244 2.35 24.54 9.44
N LEU A 245 1.81 24.88 8.26
CA LEU A 245 2.24 24.28 7.00
C LEU A 245 3.70 24.62 6.68
N LEU A 246 4.10 25.87 6.98
CA LEU A 246 5.47 26.32 6.78
C LEU A 246 6.47 25.53 7.65
N ALA A 247 6.18 25.36 8.94
CA ALA A 247 7.04 24.58 9.85
C ALA A 247 7.17 23.12 9.39
N GLN A 248 6.08 22.48 9.00
CA GLN A 248 6.11 21.11 8.50
C GLN A 248 6.95 20.98 7.21
N ALA A 249 6.75 21.89 6.25
CA ALA A 249 7.51 21.88 5.01
C ALA A 249 9.00 22.18 5.22
N LEU A 250 9.35 23.09 6.14
CA LEU A 250 10.74 23.39 6.50
C LEU A 250 11.42 22.17 7.13
N SER A 251 10.73 21.52 8.07
CA SER A 251 11.20 20.28 8.70
C SER A 251 11.45 19.16 7.68
N MET A 252 10.49 18.90 6.80
CA MET A 252 10.63 17.85 5.78
C MET A 252 11.70 18.19 4.74
N ALA A 253 11.81 19.47 4.34
CA ALA A 253 12.86 19.93 3.43
C ALA A 253 14.26 19.78 4.06
N SER A 254 14.42 20.09 5.35
CA SER A 254 15.68 19.88 6.07
C SER A 254 16.15 18.41 6.01
N ILE A 255 15.22 17.46 6.20
CA ILE A 255 15.52 16.02 6.09
C ILE A 255 16.03 15.69 4.67
N ALA A 256 15.35 16.18 3.64
CA ALA A 256 15.74 15.94 2.25
C ALA A 256 17.12 16.54 1.92
N GLU A 257 17.45 17.72 2.44
CA GLU A 257 18.76 18.36 2.25
C GLU A 257 19.89 17.58 2.93
N ASN A 258 19.65 17.05 4.14
CA ASN A 258 20.60 16.19 4.84
C ASN A 258 20.89 14.90 4.05
N MET A 259 19.85 14.23 3.56
CA MET A 259 19.99 13.03 2.73
C MET A 259 20.71 13.31 1.41
N ALA A 260 20.61 14.53 0.89
CA ALA A 260 21.29 14.98 -0.31
C ALA A 260 22.74 15.44 -0.06
N GLY A 261 23.23 15.36 1.18
CA GLY A 261 24.59 15.76 1.55
C GLY A 261 24.81 17.28 1.61
N ASP A 262 23.76 18.08 1.84
CA ASP A 262 23.87 19.53 2.08
C ASP A 262 23.45 19.89 3.53
N PRO A 263 24.32 19.60 4.52
CA PRO A 263 24.03 19.87 5.93
C PRO A 263 23.89 21.37 6.24
N GLY A 264 24.50 22.24 5.44
CA GLY A 264 24.40 23.69 5.61
C GLY A 264 23.00 24.21 5.29
N SER A 265 22.41 23.74 4.20
CA SER A 265 21.01 24.04 3.86
C SER A 265 20.05 23.36 4.83
N ALA A 266 20.31 22.11 5.20
CA ALA A 266 19.48 21.37 6.16
C ALA A 266 19.37 22.10 7.51
N ARG A 267 20.50 22.56 8.06
CA ARG A 267 20.53 23.29 9.33
C ARG A 267 19.79 24.62 9.27
N ARG A 268 19.96 25.41 8.20
CA ARG A 268 19.20 26.67 8.02
C ARG A 268 17.70 26.43 8.01
N LEU A 269 17.24 25.42 7.26
CA LEU A 269 15.82 25.08 7.19
C LEU A 269 15.28 24.59 8.54
N LEU A 270 16.10 23.85 9.29
CA LEU A 270 15.74 23.39 10.63
C LEU A 270 15.63 24.53 11.64
N ASP A 271 16.58 25.46 11.61
CA ASP A 271 16.58 26.66 12.45
C ASP A 271 15.36 27.55 12.13
N ASP A 272 15.07 27.78 10.84
CA ASP A 272 13.85 28.49 10.41
C ASP A 272 12.58 27.78 10.90
N SER A 273 12.54 26.44 10.80
CA SER A 273 11.40 25.66 11.29
C SER A 273 11.21 25.79 12.79
N ALA A 274 12.29 25.85 13.57
CA ALA A 274 12.25 26.01 15.01
C ALA A 274 11.68 27.38 15.39
N VAL A 275 12.14 28.45 14.73
CA VAL A 275 11.62 29.81 14.96
C VAL A 275 10.11 29.89 14.69
N VAL A 276 9.64 29.26 13.60
CA VAL A 276 8.20 29.24 13.29
C VAL A 276 7.43 28.41 14.33
N ALA A 277 7.94 27.24 14.69
CA ALA A 277 7.24 26.31 15.60
C ALA A 277 7.22 26.76 17.07
N ASP A 278 8.19 27.55 17.54
CA ASP A 278 8.24 28.07 18.92
C ASP A 278 7.03 28.96 19.26
N HIS A 279 6.34 29.47 18.25
CA HIS A 279 5.13 30.28 18.39
C HIS A 279 3.83 29.49 18.15
N LEU A 280 3.91 28.16 17.98
CA LEU A 280 2.76 27.30 17.68
C LEU A 280 2.51 26.31 18.80
N ASP A 281 1.25 26.24 19.23
CA ASP A 281 0.73 25.12 20.02
C ASP A 281 0.08 24.09 19.08
N ASP A 282 0.89 23.54 18.17
CA ASP A 282 0.45 22.61 17.12
C ASP A 282 1.30 21.33 17.17
N PHE A 283 0.65 20.23 17.55
CA PHE A 283 1.30 18.93 17.65
C PHE A 283 1.95 18.48 16.31
N PRO A 284 1.26 18.55 15.15
CA PRO A 284 1.85 18.17 13.87
C PRO A 284 3.14 18.93 13.48
N ALA A 285 3.18 20.24 13.72
CA ALA A 285 4.38 21.05 13.50
C ALA A 285 5.49 20.67 14.49
N ARG A 286 5.15 20.50 15.78
CA ARG A 286 6.12 20.11 16.82
C ARG A 286 6.76 18.75 16.51
N ILE A 287 5.97 17.76 16.13
CA ILE A 287 6.49 16.41 15.87
C ILE A 287 7.35 16.35 14.59
N SER A 288 6.99 17.12 13.56
CA SER A 288 7.81 17.27 12.35
C SER A 288 9.18 17.90 12.67
N LEU A 289 9.21 18.92 13.53
CA LEU A 289 10.46 19.53 13.98
C LEU A 289 11.33 18.56 14.78
N LEU A 290 10.73 17.82 15.71
CA LEU A 290 11.46 16.82 16.52
C LEU A 290 12.04 15.71 15.63
N GLN A 291 11.29 15.26 14.63
CA GLN A 291 11.79 14.31 13.64
C GLN A 291 12.99 14.86 12.87
N ALA A 292 12.88 16.08 12.34
CA ALA A 292 13.95 16.69 11.57
C ALA A 292 15.21 16.92 12.44
N ARG A 293 15.05 17.31 13.71
CA ARG A 293 16.15 17.42 14.68
C ARG A 293 16.83 16.08 14.97
N ALA A 294 16.04 15.02 15.17
CA ALA A 294 16.59 13.68 15.41
C ALA A 294 17.41 13.19 14.20
N LEU A 295 16.89 13.37 12.99
CA LEU A 295 17.61 12.97 11.78
C LEU A 295 18.86 13.82 11.54
N ASP A 296 18.78 15.15 11.70
CA ASP A 296 19.96 16.02 11.64
C ASP A 296 21.03 15.60 12.64
N GLY A 297 20.64 15.33 13.90
CA GLY A 297 21.55 14.83 14.92
C GLY A 297 22.27 13.53 14.52
N PHE A 298 21.58 12.59 13.88
CA PHE A 298 22.23 11.39 13.33
C PHE A 298 23.25 11.72 12.23
N PHE A 299 22.92 12.61 11.30
CA PHE A 299 23.84 13.01 10.23
C PHE A 299 25.07 13.77 10.76
N GLN A 300 24.90 14.58 11.81
CA GLN A 300 26.00 15.33 12.43
C GLN A 300 26.75 14.55 13.51
N GLY A 301 26.26 13.37 13.92
CA GLY A 301 26.80 12.61 15.06
C GLY A 301 26.48 13.23 16.43
N ASP A 302 25.52 14.16 16.51
CA ASP A 302 25.04 14.76 17.76
C ASP A 302 23.97 13.87 18.41
N ILE A 303 24.45 12.80 19.05
CA ILE A 303 23.61 11.78 19.68
C ILE A 303 22.75 12.34 20.83
N GLU A 304 23.20 13.39 21.53
CA GLU A 304 22.42 13.98 22.63
C GLU A 304 21.19 14.73 22.12
N THR A 305 21.33 15.44 20.99
CA THR A 305 20.17 16.05 20.31
C THR A 305 19.19 14.97 19.85
N VAL A 306 19.67 13.84 19.33
CA VAL A 306 18.79 12.72 18.94
C VAL A 306 18.02 12.17 20.15
N LYS A 307 18.70 11.89 21.27
CA LYS A 307 18.05 11.39 22.50
C LYS A 307 16.96 12.32 22.99
N SER A 308 17.28 13.62 23.06
CA SER A 308 16.35 14.64 23.54
C SER A 308 15.10 14.71 22.64
N ALA A 309 15.32 14.82 21.32
CA ALA A 309 14.23 14.93 20.35
C ALA A 309 13.36 13.67 20.31
N ALA A 310 13.98 12.49 20.32
CA ALA A 310 13.26 11.21 20.32
C ALA A 310 12.47 11.01 21.63
N ALA A 311 13.05 11.32 22.79
CA ALA A 311 12.35 11.19 24.08
C ALA A 311 11.13 12.11 24.17
N GLU A 312 11.27 13.37 23.72
CA GLU A 312 10.14 14.31 23.67
C GLU A 312 9.07 13.83 22.68
N GLY A 313 9.49 13.37 21.49
CA GLY A 313 8.58 12.86 20.46
C GLY A 313 7.82 11.61 20.90
N VAL A 314 8.48 10.67 21.57
CA VAL A 314 7.83 9.48 22.18
C VAL A 314 6.79 9.90 23.21
N ARG A 315 7.13 10.87 24.09
CA ARG A 315 6.19 11.38 25.10
C ARG A 315 4.95 11.97 24.45
N LEU A 316 5.13 12.87 23.48
CA LEU A 316 4.02 13.54 22.78
C LEU A 316 3.17 12.56 21.98
N GLY A 317 3.79 11.64 21.23
CA GLY A 317 3.08 10.62 20.46
C GLY A 317 2.19 9.73 21.33
N ARG A 318 2.68 9.34 22.52
CA ARG A 318 1.87 8.60 23.51
C ARG A 318 0.73 9.43 24.08
N GLU A 319 0.97 10.71 24.37
CA GLU A 319 -0.02 11.62 24.97
C GLU A 319 -1.24 11.83 24.06
N VAL A 320 -1.01 12.03 22.76
CA VAL A 320 -2.09 12.29 21.79
C VAL A 320 -2.57 11.05 21.04
N GLY A 321 -1.89 9.91 21.19
CA GLY A 321 -2.23 8.66 20.50
C GLY A 321 -1.86 8.61 19.01
N ASP A 322 -0.91 9.43 18.55
CA ASP A 322 -0.39 9.35 17.17
C ASP A 322 0.62 8.19 17.07
N LEU A 323 0.13 7.04 16.60
CA LEU A 323 0.89 5.80 16.48
C LEU A 323 2.04 5.90 15.48
N TYR A 324 1.83 6.57 14.34
CA TYR A 324 2.86 6.71 13.31
C TYR A 324 4.05 7.52 13.84
N SER A 325 3.75 8.67 14.45
CA SER A 325 4.79 9.51 15.05
C SER A 325 5.52 8.81 16.20
N LEU A 326 4.79 8.07 17.05
CA LEU A 326 5.36 7.31 18.15
C LEU A 326 6.34 6.23 17.67
N GLU A 327 5.93 5.42 16.69
CA GLU A 327 6.77 4.40 16.08
C GLU A 327 8.07 4.99 15.53
N MET A 328 7.96 6.05 14.74
CA MET A 328 9.10 6.70 14.12
C MET A 328 10.07 7.29 15.16
N MET A 329 9.55 7.85 16.26
CA MET A 329 10.39 8.35 17.36
C MET A 329 11.04 7.22 18.15
N LEU A 330 10.36 6.09 18.33
CA LEU A 330 10.93 4.88 18.93
C LEU A 330 12.03 4.26 18.05
N LEU A 331 11.87 4.27 16.72
CA LEU A 331 12.91 3.86 15.77
C LEU A 331 14.17 4.71 15.97
N ASN A 332 14.02 6.04 16.09
CA ASN A 332 15.14 6.94 16.36
C ASN A 332 15.78 6.67 17.74
N ALA A 333 14.98 6.51 18.78
CA ALA A 333 15.47 6.18 20.13
C ALA A 333 16.26 4.85 20.15
N GLY A 334 15.76 3.84 19.43
CA GLY A 334 16.45 2.55 19.26
C GLY A 334 17.77 2.70 18.51
N GLY A 335 17.81 3.52 17.45
CA GLY A 335 19.04 3.81 16.70
C GLY A 335 20.12 4.46 17.57
N THR A 336 19.73 5.41 18.42
CA THR A 336 20.64 6.01 19.39
C THR A 336 21.18 4.97 20.38
N ALA A 337 20.29 4.17 20.98
CA ALA A 337 20.70 3.15 21.95
C ALA A 337 21.69 2.15 21.32
N LEU A 338 21.43 1.72 20.08
CA LEU A 338 22.28 0.83 19.31
C LEU A 338 23.68 1.44 19.06
N ILE A 339 23.75 2.71 18.63
CA ILE A 339 25.03 3.42 18.43
C ILE A 339 25.82 3.54 19.73
N THR A 340 25.15 3.76 20.86
CA THR A 340 25.80 3.85 22.18
C THR A 340 26.14 2.49 22.80
N GLY A 341 25.75 1.38 22.16
CA GLY A 341 26.01 0.02 22.64
C GLY A 341 25.03 -0.49 23.71
N ASP A 342 23.94 0.24 23.98
CA ASP A 342 22.89 -0.20 24.90
C ASP A 342 21.89 -1.10 24.15
N LEU A 343 22.29 -2.37 23.98
CA LEU A 343 21.53 -3.35 23.19
C LEU A 343 20.18 -3.68 23.81
N GLU A 344 20.06 -3.68 25.14
CA GLU A 344 18.80 -3.98 25.84
C GLU A 344 17.79 -2.86 25.61
N GLN A 345 18.21 -1.60 25.75
CA GLN A 345 17.33 -0.47 25.50
C GLN A 345 16.97 -0.35 24.01
N ALA A 346 17.92 -0.60 23.10
CA ALA A 346 17.66 -0.66 21.66
C ALA A 346 16.62 -1.73 21.32
N LYS A 347 16.77 -2.94 21.86
CA LYS A 347 15.81 -4.03 21.71
C LYS A 347 14.42 -3.62 22.17
N SER A 348 14.31 -3.00 23.34
CA SER A 348 13.02 -2.58 23.90
C SER A 348 12.31 -1.58 22.97
N PHE A 349 13.02 -0.55 22.51
CA PHE A 349 12.43 0.47 21.64
C PHE A 349 12.02 -0.10 20.27
N TYR A 350 12.90 -0.87 19.63
CA TYR A 350 12.57 -1.48 18.33
C TYR A 350 11.44 -2.51 18.42
N THR A 351 11.35 -3.27 19.52
CA THR A 351 10.25 -4.23 19.73
C THR A 351 8.91 -3.51 19.89
N GLU A 352 8.87 -2.41 20.65
CA GLU A 352 7.67 -1.59 20.79
C GLU A 352 7.25 -0.97 19.46
N ALA A 353 8.21 -0.36 18.74
CA ALA A 353 7.96 0.21 17.41
C ALA A 353 7.47 -0.86 16.42
N LEU A 354 8.04 -2.06 16.41
CA LEU A 354 7.63 -3.13 15.48
C LEU A 354 6.20 -3.61 15.72
N ARG A 355 5.74 -3.62 16.97
CA ARG A 355 4.32 -3.92 17.28
C ARG A 355 3.39 -2.81 16.79
N ILE A 356 3.82 -1.56 16.85
CA ILE A 356 3.06 -0.44 16.29
C ILE A 356 3.02 -0.56 14.77
N ALA A 357 4.15 -0.79 14.12
CA ALA A 357 4.27 -0.97 12.67
C ALA A 357 3.37 -2.07 12.16
N GLN A 358 3.37 -3.22 12.85
CA GLN A 358 2.47 -4.32 12.54
C GLN A 358 0.99 -3.91 12.69
N ARG A 359 0.64 -3.12 13.71
CA ARG A 359 -0.73 -2.67 13.96
C ARG A 359 -1.24 -1.70 12.89
N ILE A 360 -0.38 -0.85 12.35
CA ILE A 360 -0.75 0.13 11.31
C ILE A 360 -0.35 -0.32 9.89
N ASP A 361 0.19 -1.54 9.75
CA ASP A 361 0.75 -2.09 8.50
C ASP A 361 1.77 -1.14 7.84
N ASP A 362 2.66 -0.53 8.64
CA ASP A 362 3.74 0.31 8.11
C ASP A 362 4.89 -0.55 7.60
N ARG A 363 4.81 -0.87 6.30
CA ARG A 363 5.77 -1.71 5.60
C ARG A 363 7.13 -1.05 5.44
N VAL A 364 7.19 0.27 5.52
CA VAL A 364 8.44 1.02 5.42
C VAL A 364 9.19 0.94 6.74
N ALA A 365 8.49 1.14 7.85
CA ALA A 365 9.08 1.00 9.18
C ALA A 365 9.45 -0.45 9.49
N GLU A 366 8.62 -1.43 9.10
CA GLU A 366 8.85 -2.85 9.36
C GLU A 366 10.25 -3.33 8.93
N TYR A 367 10.71 -3.01 7.71
CA TYR A 367 12.04 -3.46 7.29
C TYR A 367 13.17 -2.77 8.08
N ALA A 368 13.04 -1.47 8.37
CA ALA A 368 14.04 -0.73 9.12
C ALA A 368 14.16 -1.22 10.57
N LEU A 369 13.02 -1.63 11.16
CA LEU A 369 12.95 -2.21 12.49
C LEU A 369 13.53 -3.63 12.53
N LEU A 370 13.30 -4.43 11.48
CA LEU A 370 13.91 -5.75 11.33
C LEU A 370 15.44 -5.64 11.17
N ASP A 371 15.94 -4.68 10.39
CA ASP A 371 17.37 -4.37 10.29
C ASP A 371 17.95 -3.98 11.66
N GLY A 372 17.29 -3.05 12.38
CA GLY A 372 17.70 -2.63 13.72
C GLY A 372 17.75 -3.79 14.73
N LEU A 373 16.74 -4.65 14.74
CA LEU A 373 16.72 -5.86 15.58
C LEU A 373 17.75 -6.91 15.14
N GLY A 374 18.06 -7.00 13.85
CA GLY A 374 19.16 -7.78 13.32
C GLY A 374 20.52 -7.33 13.87
N CYS A 375 20.76 -6.02 13.89
CA CYS A 375 21.96 -5.43 14.50
C CYS A 375 22.04 -5.70 16.00
N VAL A 376 20.93 -5.57 16.73
CA VAL A 376 20.85 -5.92 18.16
C VAL A 376 21.16 -7.41 18.37
N ALA A 377 20.61 -8.29 17.54
CA ALA A 377 20.86 -9.73 17.61
C ALA A 377 22.34 -10.06 17.37
N ALA A 378 22.99 -9.41 16.40
CA ALA A 378 24.42 -9.57 16.14
C ALA A 378 25.26 -9.13 17.36
N GLY A 379 24.99 -7.94 17.91
CA GLY A 379 25.66 -7.45 19.11
C GLY A 379 25.43 -8.34 20.35
N SER A 380 24.30 -9.04 20.41
CA SER A 380 23.95 -9.97 21.49
C SER A 380 24.49 -11.40 21.27
N GLY A 381 25.32 -11.62 20.23
CA GLY A 381 25.89 -12.93 19.91
C GLY A 381 24.91 -13.92 19.27
N GLN A 382 23.72 -13.47 18.85
CA GLN A 382 22.69 -14.29 18.21
C GLN A 382 22.85 -14.27 16.68
N ALA A 383 24.04 -14.67 16.21
CA ALA A 383 24.43 -14.52 14.80
C ALA A 383 23.44 -15.15 13.79
N ARG A 384 22.81 -16.28 14.16
CA ARG A 384 21.77 -16.91 13.32
C ARG A 384 20.55 -16.00 13.15
N LEU A 385 20.05 -15.46 14.26
CA LEU A 385 18.89 -14.57 14.24
C LEU A 385 19.21 -13.28 13.47
N ALA A 386 20.40 -12.73 13.68
CA ALA A 386 20.87 -11.55 12.94
C ALA A 386 20.79 -11.75 11.42
N ALA A 387 21.38 -12.84 10.90
CA ALA A 387 21.33 -13.18 9.49
C ALA A 387 19.88 -13.35 8.97
N GLN A 388 19.02 -14.04 9.72
CA GLN A 388 17.63 -14.22 9.30
C GLN A 388 16.84 -12.90 9.25
N LEU A 389 17.04 -12.02 10.24
CA LEU A 389 16.33 -10.73 10.30
C LEU A 389 16.79 -9.76 9.21
N ILE A 390 18.10 -9.65 8.98
CA ILE A 390 18.66 -8.80 7.91
C ILE A 390 18.23 -9.33 6.54
N GLY A 391 18.27 -10.64 6.32
CA GLY A 391 17.78 -11.26 5.09
C GLY A 391 16.29 -11.01 4.85
N ALA A 392 15.45 -11.08 5.89
CA ALA A 392 14.02 -10.77 5.77
C ALA A 392 13.76 -9.29 5.47
N ALA A 393 14.48 -8.39 6.16
CA ALA A 393 14.42 -6.95 5.94
C ALA A 393 14.78 -6.58 4.49
N GLU A 394 15.80 -7.21 3.91
CA GLU A 394 16.18 -7.02 2.51
C GLU A 394 15.02 -7.34 1.55
N THR A 395 14.35 -8.48 1.72
CA THR A 395 13.21 -8.87 0.89
C THR A 395 12.06 -7.86 1.00
N ILE A 396 11.69 -7.47 2.23
CA ILE A 396 10.58 -6.53 2.47
C ILE A 396 10.90 -5.16 1.87
N ARG A 397 12.13 -4.67 2.07
CA ARG A 397 12.61 -3.40 1.52
C ARG A 397 12.55 -3.37 -0.02
N ILE A 398 13.00 -4.43 -0.69
CA ILE A 398 12.93 -4.56 -2.16
C ILE A 398 11.48 -4.59 -2.63
N GLN A 399 10.60 -5.33 -1.95
CA GLN A 399 9.17 -5.39 -2.29
C GLN A 399 8.48 -4.03 -2.15
N ALA A 400 8.85 -3.24 -1.13
CA ALA A 400 8.38 -1.87 -0.93
C ALA A 400 8.95 -0.86 -1.94
N GLY A 401 9.97 -1.24 -2.73
CA GLY A 401 10.66 -0.33 -3.65
C GLY A 401 11.47 0.76 -2.94
N ALA A 402 11.90 0.49 -1.71
CA ALA A 402 12.66 1.40 -0.87
C ALA A 402 14.16 1.11 -0.93
N SER A 403 14.98 2.14 -0.66
CA SER A 403 16.43 1.99 -0.51
C SER A 403 16.81 1.88 0.96
N LEU A 404 18.02 1.37 1.22
CA LEU A 404 18.52 1.26 2.58
C LEU A 404 18.69 2.66 3.20
N ILE A 405 18.30 2.80 4.47
CA ILE A 405 18.43 4.07 5.19
C ILE A 405 19.93 4.31 5.46
N PRO A 406 20.52 5.44 5.02
CA PRO A 406 21.96 5.68 5.13
C PRO A 406 22.51 5.56 6.55
N ILE A 407 21.74 5.97 7.56
CA ILE A 407 22.12 5.92 8.98
C ILE A 407 22.31 4.47 9.45
N LEU A 408 21.53 3.51 8.94
CA LEU A 408 21.59 2.11 9.36
C LEU A 408 22.63 1.30 8.58
N ALA A 409 23.04 1.75 7.39
CA ALA A 409 23.91 0.97 6.51
C ALA A 409 25.23 0.53 7.18
N PRO A 410 26.00 1.42 7.86
CA PRO A 410 27.23 1.00 8.53
C PRO A 410 27.00 0.01 9.68
N LEU A 411 25.86 0.13 10.37
CA LEU A 411 25.50 -0.76 11.48
C LEU A 411 25.16 -2.16 10.97
N ILE A 412 24.44 -2.24 9.84
CA ILE A 412 24.11 -3.51 9.19
C ILE A 412 25.36 -4.17 8.65
N GLU A 413 26.24 -3.45 7.95
CA GLU A 413 27.51 -3.99 7.45
C GLU A 413 28.36 -4.58 8.58
N GLN A 414 28.43 -3.87 9.72
CA GLN A 414 29.12 -4.36 10.91
C GLN A 414 28.44 -5.61 11.51
N ALA A 415 27.10 -5.65 11.54
CA ALA A 415 26.33 -6.79 12.02
C ALA A 415 26.52 -8.03 11.13
N GLU A 416 26.48 -7.87 9.81
CA GLU A 416 26.74 -8.93 8.83
C GLU A 416 28.17 -9.48 8.97
N ALA A 417 29.17 -8.60 9.08
CA ALA A 417 30.56 -9.01 9.28
C ALA A 417 30.74 -9.79 10.59
N SER A 418 30.13 -9.33 11.69
CA SER A 418 30.18 -10.01 12.99
C SER A 418 29.49 -11.37 12.96
N ALA A 419 28.29 -11.44 12.38
CA ALA A 419 27.53 -12.68 12.25
C ALA A 419 28.23 -13.69 11.32
N GLY A 420 28.83 -13.22 10.22
CA GLY A 420 29.65 -14.00 9.30
C GLY A 420 30.88 -14.60 9.97
N ALA A 421 31.59 -13.81 10.78
CA ALA A 421 32.72 -14.29 11.57
C ALA A 421 32.33 -15.36 12.59
N ALA A 422 31.15 -15.24 13.23
CA ALA A 422 30.67 -16.18 14.24
C ALA A 422 30.11 -17.49 13.66
N LEU A 423 29.43 -17.44 12.51
CA LEU A 423 28.81 -18.63 11.89
C LEU A 423 29.72 -19.33 10.86
N GLY A 424 30.68 -18.60 10.29
CA GLY A 424 31.33 -18.94 9.03
C GLY A 424 30.46 -18.56 7.82
N GLN A 425 31.09 -18.13 6.73
CA GLN A 425 30.41 -17.55 5.56
C GLN A 425 29.28 -18.43 4.99
N SER A 426 29.54 -19.71 4.75
CA SER A 426 28.53 -20.61 4.15
C SER A 426 27.27 -20.76 5.01
N LYS A 427 27.41 -20.76 6.34
CA LYS A 427 26.26 -20.85 7.25
C LYS A 427 25.55 -19.51 7.36
N PHE A 428 26.30 -18.42 7.40
CA PHE A 428 25.73 -17.07 7.34
C PHE A 428 24.86 -16.89 6.08
N ASP A 429 25.38 -17.24 4.90
CA ASP A 429 24.65 -17.15 3.63
C ASP A 429 23.36 -18.00 3.66
N SER A 430 23.44 -19.22 4.21
CA SER A 430 22.26 -20.10 4.35
C SER A 430 21.17 -19.52 5.25
N GLU A 431 21.54 -18.87 6.36
CA GLU A 431 20.60 -18.24 7.29
C GLU A 431 20.05 -16.91 6.74
N MET A 432 20.87 -16.14 6.01
CA MET A 432 20.41 -14.98 5.23
C MET A 432 19.35 -15.41 4.20
N ASP A 433 19.62 -16.47 3.44
CA ASP A 433 18.67 -17.02 2.47
C ASP A 433 17.41 -17.57 3.15
N ALA A 434 17.53 -18.14 4.35
CA ALA A 434 16.36 -18.54 5.15
C ALA A 434 15.51 -17.33 5.54
N GLY A 435 16.15 -16.24 5.98
CA GLY A 435 15.50 -14.96 6.24
C GLY A 435 14.76 -14.41 5.03
N LYS A 436 15.41 -14.40 3.85
CA LYS A 436 14.84 -13.93 2.59
C LYS A 436 13.57 -14.68 2.16
N ARG A 437 13.42 -15.93 2.58
CA ARG A 437 12.26 -16.79 2.29
C ARG A 437 11.11 -16.61 3.27
N LEU A 438 11.30 -15.94 4.41
CA LEU A 438 10.24 -15.72 5.38
C LEU A 438 9.16 -14.82 4.78
N GLY A 439 7.91 -15.18 5.02
CA GLY A 439 6.81 -14.24 4.84
C GLY A 439 6.95 -13.07 5.83
N ARG A 440 6.42 -11.90 5.48
CA ARG A 440 6.46 -10.70 6.34
C ARG A 440 6.01 -10.97 7.78
N ASP A 441 4.84 -11.59 7.94
CA ASP A 441 4.30 -11.90 9.26
C ASP A 441 5.16 -12.91 10.04
N GLU A 442 5.88 -13.79 9.34
CA GLU A 442 6.81 -14.73 9.96
C GLU A 442 8.09 -14.03 10.43
N ALA A 443 8.62 -13.10 9.63
CA ALA A 443 9.76 -12.27 9.99
C ALA A 443 9.47 -11.41 11.22
N ILE A 444 8.29 -10.78 11.28
CA ILE A 444 7.87 -9.97 12.44
C ILE A 444 7.77 -10.85 13.69
N ARG A 445 7.11 -12.02 13.61
CA ARG A 445 7.03 -12.95 14.74
C ARG A 445 8.40 -13.42 15.21
N LEU A 446 9.29 -13.76 14.26
CA LEU A 446 10.66 -14.16 14.56
C LEU A 446 11.39 -13.06 15.33
N ALA A 447 11.28 -11.81 14.90
CA ALA A 447 11.89 -10.65 15.56
C ALA A 447 11.32 -10.40 16.96
N LEU A 448 10.01 -10.60 17.16
CA LEU A 448 9.34 -10.47 18.45
C LEU A 448 9.55 -11.66 19.39
N GLY A 449 10.22 -12.73 18.93
CA GLY A 449 10.41 -13.97 19.68
C GLY A 449 9.10 -14.75 19.90
N GLU A 450 8.10 -14.53 19.05
CA GLU A 450 6.81 -15.19 19.13
C GLU A 450 6.86 -16.58 18.49
N PRO A 451 6.15 -17.58 19.06
CA PRO A 451 6.13 -18.92 18.50
C PRO A 451 5.54 -18.90 17.08
N SER A 452 6.17 -19.65 16.17
CA SER A 452 5.61 -19.90 14.85
C SER A 452 4.21 -20.50 15.01
N ARG A 453 3.23 -20.04 14.20
CA ARG A 453 1.87 -20.61 14.15
C ARG A 453 1.85 -22.02 13.54
N ASN A 454 2.62 -22.95 14.10
CA ASN A 454 2.44 -24.38 13.86
C ASN A 454 1.62 -24.92 15.04
N GLY A 455 0.29 -24.79 14.97
CA GLY A 455 -0.57 -25.43 15.97
C GLY A 455 -2.05 -25.02 16.11
N SER A 456 -2.57 -23.94 15.50
CA SER A 456 -4.02 -23.67 15.54
C SER A 456 -4.68 -23.97 14.20
N SER A 457 -5.37 -25.09 14.15
CA SER A 457 -6.33 -25.46 13.11
C SER A 457 -7.42 -24.38 12.96
N VAL A 458 -7.26 -23.49 11.99
CA VAL A 458 -8.43 -23.07 11.21
C VAL A 458 -8.80 -24.30 10.37
N PRO A 459 -10.07 -24.75 10.33
CA PRO A 459 -10.44 -25.93 9.55
C PRO A 459 -10.16 -25.67 8.06
N ARG A 460 -9.03 -26.18 7.56
CA ARG A 460 -8.88 -26.44 6.12
C ARG A 460 -9.78 -27.63 5.80
N PRO A 461 -10.61 -27.57 4.75
CA PRO A 461 -11.34 -28.74 4.30
C PRO A 461 -10.33 -29.84 3.99
N VAL A 462 -10.60 -31.03 4.52
CA VAL A 462 -9.82 -32.25 4.29
C VAL A 462 -9.76 -32.49 2.79
N VAL A 463 -8.55 -32.47 2.22
CA VAL A 463 -8.28 -33.07 0.92
C VAL A 463 -7.08 -33.99 1.11
N GLU A 464 -7.31 -35.25 0.78
CA GLU A 464 -6.43 -36.39 0.94
C GLU A 464 -5.02 -36.19 0.34
N GLU A 465 -4.06 -36.87 0.97
CA GLU A 465 -2.64 -36.90 0.64
C GLU A 465 -2.39 -37.20 -0.85
N GLY A 466 -1.78 -36.23 -1.56
CA GLY A 466 -1.38 -36.40 -2.95
C GLY A 466 -0.55 -35.24 -3.51
N ARG A 467 0.78 -35.37 -3.42
CA ARG A 467 1.82 -34.67 -4.22
C ARG A 467 1.54 -33.20 -4.59
N GLU A 468 2.01 -32.29 -3.74
CA GLU A 468 2.04 -30.85 -4.04
C GLU A 468 3.04 -30.54 -5.17
N THR A 469 2.51 -30.09 -6.31
CA THR A 469 3.25 -29.40 -7.37
C THR A 469 2.65 -28.01 -7.55
N ALA A 470 3.41 -27.07 -8.11
CA ALA A 470 3.20 -25.61 -8.27
C ALA A 470 1.82 -25.09 -8.79
N GLY A 471 0.80 -25.92 -8.88
CA GLY A 471 -0.56 -25.57 -9.30
C GLY A 471 -1.52 -25.12 -8.18
N THR A 472 -1.06 -24.98 -6.93
CA THR A 472 -1.95 -24.65 -5.78
C THR A 472 -2.05 -23.15 -5.47
N LEU A 473 -1.05 -22.32 -5.79
CA LEU A 473 -1.10 -20.85 -5.58
C LEU A 473 -1.68 -20.08 -6.77
N LEU A 474 -1.54 -20.62 -7.97
CA LEU A 474 -2.06 -20.03 -9.21
C LEU A 474 -3.18 -20.89 -9.76
N GLY A 475 -4.25 -20.29 -10.25
CA GLY A 475 -5.28 -21.03 -10.98
C GLY A 475 -4.66 -21.74 -12.19
N LYS A 476 -5.23 -22.86 -12.65
CA LYS A 476 -4.70 -23.67 -13.77
C LYS A 476 -4.26 -22.85 -14.99
N ARG A 477 -5.00 -21.75 -15.26
CA ARG A 477 -4.73 -20.85 -16.38
C ARG A 477 -3.56 -19.89 -16.13
N GLU A 478 -3.44 -19.38 -14.91
CA GLU A 478 -2.34 -18.52 -14.47
C GLU A 478 -1.03 -19.32 -14.42
N ALA A 479 -1.06 -20.57 -13.94
CA ALA A 479 0.11 -21.45 -13.97
C ALA A 479 0.59 -21.73 -15.40
N ALA A 480 -0.33 -21.91 -16.35
CA ALA A 480 0.02 -22.09 -17.77
C ALA A 480 0.64 -20.82 -18.40
N VAL A 481 0.11 -19.64 -18.07
CA VAL A 481 0.69 -18.37 -18.49
C VAL A 481 2.06 -18.15 -17.85
N GLY A 482 2.21 -18.40 -16.55
CA GLY A 482 3.47 -18.27 -15.82
C GLY A 482 4.59 -19.14 -16.39
N ARG A 483 4.30 -20.39 -16.77
CA ARG A 483 5.29 -21.26 -17.43
C ARG A 483 5.76 -20.69 -18.77
N LEU A 484 4.85 -20.19 -19.60
CA LEU A 484 5.23 -19.60 -20.88
C LEU A 484 5.94 -18.25 -20.73
N VAL A 485 5.71 -17.54 -19.62
CA VAL A 485 6.51 -16.35 -19.22
C VAL A 485 7.93 -16.76 -18.86
N ALA A 486 8.11 -17.86 -18.11
CA ALA A 486 9.42 -18.38 -17.74
C ALA A 486 10.23 -18.89 -18.95
N GLU A 487 9.55 -19.38 -19.98
CA GLU A 487 10.13 -19.71 -21.29
C GLU A 487 10.52 -18.46 -22.12
N GLY A 488 10.29 -17.23 -21.62
CA GLY A 488 10.67 -15.98 -22.28
C GLY A 488 9.74 -15.55 -23.42
N LEU A 489 8.55 -16.13 -23.57
CA LEU A 489 7.62 -15.74 -24.62
C LEU A 489 7.00 -14.36 -24.31
N SER A 490 6.74 -13.55 -25.35
CA SER A 490 5.98 -12.30 -25.25
C SER A 490 4.47 -12.56 -25.11
N ASN A 491 3.71 -11.59 -24.58
CA ASN A 491 2.25 -11.73 -24.40
C ASN A 491 1.53 -12.12 -25.70
N LYS A 492 1.93 -11.54 -26.84
CA LYS A 492 1.44 -11.91 -28.17
C LYS A 492 1.63 -13.40 -28.51
N ARG A 493 2.82 -13.94 -28.23
CA ARG A 493 3.15 -15.36 -28.51
C ARG A 493 2.45 -16.32 -27.55
N ILE A 494 2.34 -15.94 -26.28
CA ILE A 494 1.56 -16.69 -25.28
C ILE A 494 0.08 -16.72 -25.67
N GLY A 495 -0.47 -15.60 -26.15
CA GLY A 495 -1.85 -15.50 -26.59
C GLY A 495 -2.15 -16.44 -27.75
N ALA A 496 -1.26 -16.47 -28.76
CA ALA A 496 -1.34 -17.41 -29.87
C ALA A 496 -1.27 -18.89 -29.40
N ARG A 497 -0.40 -19.21 -28.43
CA ARG A 497 -0.18 -20.59 -27.96
C ARG A 497 -1.28 -21.10 -27.04
N LEU A 498 -1.94 -20.20 -26.29
CA LEU A 498 -3.03 -20.54 -25.39
C LEU A 498 -4.42 -20.27 -26.00
N PHE A 499 -4.51 -19.80 -27.25
CA PHE A 499 -5.74 -19.39 -27.92
C PHE A 499 -6.54 -18.34 -27.11
N ILE A 500 -5.85 -17.34 -26.57
CA ILE A 500 -6.44 -16.20 -25.84
C ILE A 500 -5.85 -14.87 -26.33
N SER A 501 -6.55 -13.75 -26.11
CA SER A 501 -6.05 -12.45 -26.57
C SER A 501 -4.77 -12.03 -25.83
N GLU A 502 -3.91 -11.24 -26.48
CA GLU A 502 -2.70 -10.67 -25.85
C GLU A 502 -3.01 -9.91 -24.56
N ARG A 503 -4.16 -9.21 -24.51
CA ARG A 503 -4.63 -8.51 -23.31
C ARG A 503 -5.11 -9.45 -22.20
N THR A 504 -5.66 -10.62 -22.56
CA THR A 504 -5.99 -11.66 -21.57
C THR A 504 -4.72 -12.24 -20.95
N VAL A 505 -3.66 -12.43 -21.74
CA VAL A 505 -2.35 -12.80 -21.20
C VAL A 505 -1.83 -11.70 -20.28
N ASP A 506 -1.93 -10.45 -20.68
CA ASP A 506 -1.51 -9.31 -19.86
C ASP A 506 -2.25 -9.25 -18.52
N SER A 507 -3.56 -9.49 -18.51
CA SER A 507 -4.35 -9.59 -17.28
C SER A 507 -3.95 -10.78 -16.42
N HIS A 508 -3.67 -11.95 -17.01
CA HIS A 508 -3.16 -13.09 -16.25
C HIS A 508 -1.78 -12.83 -15.66
N VAL A 509 -0.88 -12.19 -16.41
CA VAL A 509 0.43 -11.75 -15.91
C VAL A 509 0.23 -10.80 -14.73
N ARG A 510 -0.64 -9.80 -14.84
CA ARG A 510 -0.96 -8.86 -13.76
C ARG A 510 -1.56 -9.53 -12.53
N ASN A 511 -2.44 -10.52 -12.73
CA ASN A 511 -3.03 -11.28 -11.63
C ASN A 511 -1.99 -12.17 -10.94
N ILE A 512 -1.06 -12.77 -11.69
CA ILE A 512 0.07 -13.51 -11.13
C ILE A 512 0.96 -12.57 -10.33
N LEU A 513 1.28 -11.38 -10.87
CA LEU A 513 2.03 -10.34 -10.17
C LEU A 513 1.36 -9.97 -8.84
N ASN A 514 0.07 -9.65 -8.88
CA ASN A 514 -0.68 -9.27 -7.68
C ASN A 514 -0.79 -10.40 -6.65
N LYS A 515 -1.06 -11.64 -7.09
CA LYS A 515 -1.20 -12.80 -6.19
C LYS A 515 0.11 -13.20 -5.52
N LEU A 516 1.23 -13.03 -6.21
CA LEU A 516 2.55 -13.40 -5.72
C LEU A 516 3.32 -12.21 -5.14
N GLY A 517 2.72 -11.01 -5.10
CA GLY A 517 3.39 -9.79 -4.64
C GLY A 517 4.58 -9.37 -5.49
N PHE A 518 4.57 -9.70 -6.79
CA PHE A 518 5.65 -9.36 -7.72
C PHE A 518 5.35 -8.07 -8.49
N ASN A 519 6.40 -7.36 -8.84
CA ASN A 519 6.34 -6.07 -9.53
C ASN A 519 6.82 -6.17 -11.00
N SER A 520 7.37 -7.31 -11.40
CA SER A 520 7.92 -7.50 -12.75
C SER A 520 7.68 -8.90 -13.32
N ARG A 521 7.55 -8.96 -14.65
CA ARG A 521 7.48 -10.21 -15.41
C ARG A 521 8.68 -11.11 -15.16
N ALA A 522 9.86 -10.54 -14.91
CA ALA A 522 11.08 -11.27 -14.60
C ALA A 522 10.98 -12.06 -13.28
N GLN A 523 10.30 -11.50 -12.28
CA GLN A 523 10.05 -12.19 -11.00
C GLN A 523 9.12 -13.40 -11.18
N ILE A 524 8.13 -13.34 -12.07
CA ILE A 524 7.31 -14.52 -12.43
C ILE A 524 8.20 -15.63 -13.00
N ALA A 525 9.12 -15.29 -13.91
CA ALA A 525 10.03 -16.25 -14.51
C ALA A 525 10.97 -16.87 -13.47
N GLY A 526 11.56 -16.07 -12.59
CA GLY A 526 12.42 -16.53 -11.50
C GLY A 526 11.70 -17.42 -10.48
N TRP A 527 10.45 -17.10 -10.15
CA TRP A 527 9.61 -17.89 -9.24
C TRP A 527 9.19 -19.24 -9.83
N ILE A 528 8.81 -19.28 -11.12
CA ILE A 528 8.50 -20.55 -11.81
C ILE A 528 9.75 -21.43 -11.91
N ALA A 529 10.93 -20.84 -12.19
CA ALA A 529 12.18 -21.59 -12.32
C ALA A 529 12.64 -22.19 -10.98
N SER A 530 12.53 -21.44 -9.89
CA SER A 530 12.81 -21.93 -8.53
C SER A 530 11.82 -23.00 -8.06
N SER A 531 10.56 -22.93 -8.51
CA SER A 531 9.52 -23.94 -8.21
C SER A 531 9.65 -25.26 -9.00
N HIS A 532 10.52 -25.31 -10.02
CA HIS A 532 10.76 -26.49 -10.87
C HIS A 532 12.20 -27.02 -10.77
N GLY A 533 13.04 -26.45 -9.90
CA GLY A 533 14.47 -26.73 -9.78
C GLY A 533 14.86 -28.09 -9.15
N ASP A 534 13.94 -28.84 -8.57
CA ASP A 534 14.27 -30.02 -7.76
C ASP A 534 14.05 -31.38 -8.47
N GLY A 535 14.14 -31.41 -9.81
CA GLY A 535 13.73 -32.56 -10.62
C GLY A 535 14.73 -33.11 -11.63
N ARG A 536 15.96 -32.60 -11.73
CA ARG A 536 16.97 -33.15 -12.66
C ARG A 536 18.35 -33.18 -12.03
N GLY A 537 18.60 -34.24 -11.27
CA GLY A 537 19.91 -34.51 -10.73
C GLY A 537 19.98 -35.86 -10.02
N GLU A 538 19.52 -36.96 -10.64
CA GLU A 538 20.09 -38.26 -10.31
C GLU A 538 19.84 -39.35 -11.37
N LYS A 539 20.95 -40.02 -11.68
CA LYS A 539 21.17 -41.31 -12.34
C LYS A 539 21.42 -41.35 -13.85
N ILE A 540 22.72 -41.51 -14.13
CA ILE A 540 23.41 -42.42 -15.08
C ILE A 540 22.81 -42.54 -16.47
#